data_AF-A0A962F9C7-F1
#
_entry.id   AF-A0A962F9C7-F1
#
_cell.length_a   1.000
_cell.length_b   1.000
_cell.length_c   1.000
_cell.angle_alpha   90.00
_cell.angle_beta   90.00
_cell.angle_gamma   90.00
#
_symmetry.space_group_name_H-M   'P 1'
#
loop_
_entity.id
_entity.type
_entity.pdbx_description
1 polymer ?
#
loop_
_entity_poly.entity_id
_entity_poly.type
_entity_poly.pdbx_seq_one_letter_code
_entity_poly.pdbx_strand_id
1 'polypeptide(L)'
;MDLATLLVARGLDPSGLIAHRNTLDPRDRSADAPSLEHLAKTGHDLVYERMQNGRVFGAEAQVMSFRGEAGGRARLSGFRRLVARRPGIAPGDIVYDYDVAHLLHDFISRAKHPTFYDAFPLAGVDDLVGRLVVQWPKPYMRRRLRADDADLHVVET
;
A
#
# COMPACT_ATOMS: atom_id res chain seq x y z
N MET A 1 -12.03 5.88 -17.74
CA MET A 1 -12.64 6.61 -16.61
C MET A 1 -11.56 6.88 -15.57
N ASP A 2 -11.71 7.89 -14.73
CA ASP A 2 -10.83 8.06 -13.56
C ASP A 2 -11.27 7.17 -12.39
N LEU A 3 -10.39 7.00 -11.41
CA LEU A 3 -10.65 6.21 -10.21
C LEU A 3 -11.82 6.80 -9.40
N ALA A 4 -11.92 8.13 -9.33
CA ALA A 4 -12.97 8.83 -8.60
C ALA A 4 -14.37 8.41 -9.07
N THR A 5 -14.58 8.40 -10.39
CA THR A 5 -15.84 8.00 -11.04
C THR A 5 -16.22 6.56 -10.68
N LEU A 6 -15.26 5.64 -10.71
CA LEU A 6 -15.48 4.25 -10.31
C LEU A 6 -15.91 4.14 -8.85
N LEU A 7 -15.24 4.87 -7.95
CA LEU A 7 -15.53 4.85 -6.52
C LEU A 7 -16.91 5.43 -6.19
N VAL A 8 -17.27 6.56 -6.81
CA VAL A 8 -18.60 7.15 -6.67
C VAL A 8 -19.69 6.19 -7.15
N ALA A 9 -19.47 5.49 -8.27
CA ALA A 9 -20.40 4.47 -8.75
C ALA A 9 -20.57 3.28 -7.78
N ARG A 10 -19.59 3.06 -6.89
CA ARG A 10 -19.64 2.07 -5.79
C ARG A 10 -20.18 2.64 -4.47
N GLY A 11 -20.60 3.90 -4.45
CA GLY A 11 -21.10 4.57 -3.24
C GLY A 11 -20.01 4.98 -2.26
N LEU A 12 -18.75 5.09 -2.69
CA LEU A 12 -17.62 5.55 -1.88
C LEU A 12 -17.31 7.03 -2.16
N ASP A 13 -16.89 7.77 -1.13
CA ASP A 13 -16.39 9.15 -1.27
C ASP A 13 -14.87 9.12 -1.51
N PRO A 14 -14.38 9.39 -2.74
CA PRO A 14 -12.96 9.33 -3.04
C PRO A 14 -12.14 10.45 -2.40
N SER A 15 -12.78 11.54 -1.95
CA SER A 15 -12.08 12.75 -1.49
C SER A 15 -11.32 12.53 -0.18
N GLY A 16 -11.80 11.61 0.67
CA GLY A 16 -11.21 11.23 1.94
C GLY A 16 -10.28 10.01 1.88
N LEU A 17 -10.11 9.39 0.70
CA LEU A 17 -9.32 8.17 0.54
C LEU A 17 -7.91 8.47 0.04
N ILE A 18 -6.94 7.70 0.54
CA ILE A 18 -5.57 7.72 0.02
C ILE A 18 -5.42 6.56 -0.98
N ALA A 19 -5.01 6.86 -2.21
CA ALA A 19 -4.47 5.86 -3.11
C ALA A 19 -2.97 5.72 -2.83
N HIS A 20 -2.52 4.52 -2.44
CA HIS A 20 -1.12 4.23 -2.16
C HIS A 20 -0.53 3.22 -3.15
N ARG A 21 0.46 3.64 -3.93
CA ARG A 21 1.27 2.76 -4.77
C ARG A 21 2.41 2.18 -3.95
N ASN A 22 2.22 0.95 -3.50
CA ASN A 22 3.24 0.19 -2.81
C ASN A 22 4.32 -0.27 -3.80
N THR A 23 5.58 -0.14 -3.41
CA THR A 23 6.75 -0.59 -4.15
C THR A 23 7.79 -1.07 -3.15
N LEU A 24 8.45 -2.18 -3.43
CA LEU A 24 9.60 -2.62 -2.62
C LEU A 24 10.73 -1.59 -2.72
N ASP A 25 11.25 -1.14 -1.59
CA ASP A 25 12.45 -0.30 -1.56
C ASP A 25 13.62 -1.07 -2.22
N PRO A 26 14.38 -0.47 -3.14
CA PRO A 26 15.49 -1.16 -3.80
C PRO A 26 16.52 -1.76 -2.85
N ARG A 27 16.65 -1.21 -1.64
CA ARG A 27 17.59 -1.69 -0.61
C ARG A 27 17.08 -2.92 0.14
N ASP A 28 15.77 -3.16 0.12
CA ASP A 28 15.16 -4.31 0.77
C ASP A 28 15.07 -5.52 -0.20
N ARG A 29 15.68 -5.42 -1.39
CA ARG A 29 15.74 -6.52 -2.35
C ARG A 29 16.77 -7.55 -1.92
N SER A 30 16.31 -8.78 -1.74
CA SER A 30 17.13 -9.93 -1.36
C SER A 30 16.77 -11.16 -2.21
N ALA A 31 17.42 -12.30 -1.96
CA ALA A 31 17.03 -13.57 -2.56
C ALA A 31 15.61 -13.99 -2.14
N ASP A 32 15.22 -13.68 -0.90
CA ASP A 32 13.92 -14.02 -0.31
C ASP A 32 12.82 -12.98 -0.66
N ALA A 33 13.23 -11.75 -0.98
CA ALA A 33 12.33 -10.66 -1.38
C ALA A 33 12.85 -9.95 -2.65
N PRO A 34 12.90 -10.61 -3.82
CA PRO A 34 13.48 -10.02 -5.03
C PRO A 34 12.60 -8.90 -5.63
N SER A 35 11.30 -8.92 -5.36
CA SER A 35 10.33 -7.94 -5.87
C SER A 35 9.08 -7.86 -5.00
N LEU A 36 8.30 -6.79 -5.17
CA LEU A 36 6.99 -6.68 -4.51
C LEU A 36 6.00 -7.75 -5.02
N GLU A 37 6.12 -8.15 -6.29
CA GLU A 37 5.33 -9.25 -6.86
C GLU A 37 5.67 -10.59 -6.19
N HIS A 38 6.91 -10.79 -5.75
CA HIS A 38 7.27 -11.98 -5.00
C HIS A 38 6.58 -12.00 -3.64
N LEU A 39 6.68 -10.91 -2.87
CA LEU A 39 6.01 -10.76 -1.57
C LEU A 39 4.49 -10.92 -1.66
N ALA A 40 3.92 -10.50 -2.77
CA ALA A 40 2.50 -10.63 -3.04
C ALA A 40 1.97 -12.07 -3.14
N LYS A 41 2.81 -13.03 -3.54
CA LYS A 41 2.40 -14.43 -3.67
C LYS A 41 1.97 -15.04 -2.33
N THR A 42 2.48 -14.48 -1.24
CA THR A 42 2.20 -14.88 0.14
C THR A 42 1.42 -13.80 0.91
N GLY A 43 1.06 -12.68 0.27
CA GLY A 43 0.34 -11.56 0.90
C GLY A 43 1.22 -10.62 1.74
N HIS A 44 2.54 -10.82 1.76
CA HIS A 44 3.49 -10.01 2.52
C HIS A 44 3.70 -8.60 1.96
N ASP A 45 3.24 -8.29 0.75
CA ASP A 45 3.24 -6.92 0.23
C ASP A 45 2.35 -6.00 1.07
N LEU A 46 1.20 -6.51 1.54
CA LEU A 46 0.28 -5.78 2.41
C LEU A 46 0.81 -5.63 3.85
N VAL A 47 1.65 -6.56 4.30
CA VAL A 47 2.40 -6.46 5.56
C VAL A 47 3.48 -5.40 5.44
N TYR A 48 4.26 -5.45 4.35
CA TYR A 48 5.32 -4.48 4.05
C TYR A 48 4.81 -3.03 4.00
N GLU A 49 3.61 -2.80 3.46
CA GLU A 49 2.98 -1.47 3.44
C GLU A 49 2.82 -0.85 4.84
N ARG A 50 2.65 -1.68 5.87
CA ARG A 50 2.45 -1.19 7.25
C ARG A 50 3.73 -0.67 7.88
N MET A 51 4.90 -0.82 7.24
CA MET A 51 6.19 -0.34 7.71
C MET A 51 6.58 0.95 6.97
N GLN A 52 6.54 2.10 7.64
CA GLN A 52 6.76 3.40 7.00
C GLN A 52 7.73 4.27 7.80
N ASN A 53 8.62 4.98 7.10
CA ASN A 53 9.50 5.95 7.71
C ASN A 53 8.74 7.27 7.93
N GLY A 54 8.18 7.43 9.12
CA GLY A 54 7.31 8.53 9.54
C GLY A 54 5.82 8.22 9.39
N ARG A 55 4.98 9.14 9.89
CA ARG A 55 3.51 9.05 9.82
C ARG A 55 2.97 9.41 8.44
N VAL A 56 3.37 8.66 7.42
CA VAL A 56 3.03 8.95 6.01
C VAL A 56 1.54 8.86 5.68
N PHE A 57 0.75 8.15 6.49
CA PHE A 57 -0.71 8.07 6.39
C PHE A 57 -1.42 8.88 7.49
N GLY A 58 -0.69 9.68 8.27
CA GLY A 58 -1.24 10.35 9.44
C GLY A 58 -1.43 9.41 10.64
N ALA A 59 -2.32 9.79 11.56
CA ALA A 59 -2.68 8.95 12.71
C ALA A 59 -3.62 7.81 12.31
N GLU A 60 -4.53 8.09 11.38
CA GLU A 60 -5.48 7.13 10.83
C GLU A 60 -5.86 7.56 9.40
N ALA A 61 -6.01 6.60 8.49
CA ALA A 61 -6.48 6.85 7.14
C ALA A 61 -7.19 5.63 6.54
N GLN A 62 -8.11 5.86 5.60
CA GLN A 62 -8.60 4.84 4.69
C GLN A 62 -7.72 4.83 3.44
N VAL A 63 -7.15 3.68 3.13
CA VAL A 63 -6.11 3.52 2.11
C VAL A 63 -6.52 2.44 1.12
N MET A 64 -6.57 2.83 -0.15
CA MET A 64 -6.58 1.91 -1.28
C MET A 64 -5.13 1.55 -1.62
N SER A 65 -4.76 0.31 -1.31
CA SER A 65 -3.44 -0.24 -1.55
C SER A 65 -3.34 -0.74 -2.98
N PHE A 66 -2.45 -0.16 -3.77
CA PHE A 66 -2.13 -0.61 -5.12
C PHE A 66 -0.70 -1.13 -5.17
N ARG A 67 -0.53 -2.34 -5.69
CA ARG A 67 0.79 -2.89 -6.00
C ARG A 67 1.34 -2.23 -7.25
N GLY A 68 2.47 -1.55 -7.14
CA GLY A 68 3.14 -0.95 -8.28
C GLY A 68 3.67 -2.00 -9.26
N GLU A 69 3.27 -1.88 -10.52
CA GLU A 69 3.72 -2.69 -11.65
C GLU A 69 4.62 -1.85 -12.59
N ALA A 70 5.15 -2.49 -13.64
CA ALA A 70 5.94 -1.82 -14.68
C ALA A 70 5.11 -0.76 -15.43
N GLY A 71 5.80 0.22 -16.03
CA GLY A 71 5.15 1.28 -16.83
C GLY A 71 4.25 2.23 -16.02
N GLY A 72 4.33 2.22 -14.70
CA GLY A 72 3.46 3.02 -13.84
C GLY A 72 2.07 2.44 -13.65
N ARG A 73 1.79 1.21 -14.12
CA ARG A 73 0.57 0.50 -13.74
C ARG A 73 0.58 0.22 -12.23
N ALA A 74 -0.59 0.12 -11.63
CA ALA A 74 -0.74 -0.28 -10.25
C ALA A 74 -2.05 -1.06 -10.05
N ARG A 75 -1.96 -2.25 -9.48
CA ARG A 75 -3.09 -3.17 -9.31
C ARG A 75 -3.61 -3.12 -7.88
N LEU A 76 -4.91 -2.99 -7.70
CA LEU A 76 -5.54 -2.96 -6.38
C LEU A 76 -5.22 -4.28 -5.64
N SER A 77 -4.59 -4.16 -4.47
CA SER A 77 -4.26 -5.29 -3.61
C SER A 77 -5.06 -5.29 -2.30
N GLY A 78 -5.71 -4.18 -1.94
CA GLY A 78 -6.66 -4.15 -0.83
C GLY A 78 -7.22 -2.75 -0.56
N PHE A 79 -8.26 -2.70 0.26
CA PHE A 79 -8.83 -1.47 0.79
C PHE A 79 -8.95 -1.59 2.31
N ARG A 80 -8.25 -0.72 3.04
CA ARG A 80 -8.01 -0.91 4.48
C ARG A 80 -8.01 0.42 5.22
N ARG A 81 -8.43 0.38 6.48
CA ARG A 81 -8.19 1.44 7.45
C ARG A 81 -6.85 1.16 8.13
N LEU A 82 -5.92 2.11 8.03
CA LEU A 82 -4.61 2.03 8.67
C LEU A 82 -4.56 2.97 9.87
N VAL A 83 -4.11 2.45 11.02
CA VAL A 83 -4.00 3.22 12.27
C VAL A 83 -2.56 3.18 12.76
N ALA A 84 -1.93 4.35 12.92
CA ALA A 84 -0.55 4.44 13.35
C ALA A 84 -0.39 3.99 14.81
N ARG A 85 0.54 3.07 15.04
CA ARG A 85 0.93 2.68 16.39
C ARG A 85 1.76 3.77 17.07
N ARG A 86 1.88 3.66 18.40
CA ARG A 86 2.82 4.47 19.17
C ARG A 86 4.26 4.16 18.71
N PRO A 87 5.16 5.16 18.74
CA PRO A 87 6.56 4.93 18.40
C PRO A 87 7.16 3.75 19.19
N GLY A 88 7.96 2.93 18.53
CA GLY A 88 8.60 1.75 19.13
C GLY A 88 7.73 0.50 19.23
N ILE A 89 6.46 0.54 18.81
CA ILE A 89 5.57 -0.65 18.86
C ILE A 89 5.34 -1.19 17.45
N ALA A 90 6.00 -2.31 17.13
CA ALA A 90 5.69 -3.10 15.95
C ALA A 90 4.49 -4.06 16.22
N PRO A 91 3.64 -4.34 15.22
CA PRO A 91 2.61 -5.35 15.32
C PRO A 91 3.20 -6.75 15.48
N GLY A 92 2.64 -7.57 16.37
CA GLY A 92 3.16 -8.91 16.66
C GLY A 92 3.15 -9.82 15.43
N ASP A 93 2.15 -9.66 14.56
CA ASP A 93 2.05 -10.38 13.29
C ASP A 93 3.12 -9.98 12.26
N ILE A 94 3.85 -8.88 12.47
CA ILE A 94 5.05 -8.54 11.69
C ILE A 94 6.31 -9.05 12.39
N VAL A 95 6.35 -8.95 13.72
CA VAL A 95 7.51 -9.37 14.53
C VAL A 95 7.75 -10.87 14.49
N TYR A 96 6.67 -11.66 14.48
CA TYR A 96 6.75 -13.13 14.53
C TYR A 96 6.62 -13.80 13.15
N ASP A 97 6.55 -13.01 12.09
CA ASP A 97 6.50 -13.52 10.72
C ASP A 97 7.93 -13.69 10.19
N TYR A 98 8.37 -14.94 10.14
CA TYR A 98 9.72 -15.33 9.72
C TYR A 98 10.02 -14.92 8.27
N ASP A 99 9.01 -14.86 7.40
CA ASP A 99 9.19 -14.56 5.98
C ASP A 99 9.44 -13.07 5.75
N VAL A 100 9.04 -12.20 6.69
CA VAL A 100 9.24 -10.73 6.60
C VAL A 100 10.13 -10.17 7.70
N ALA A 101 10.60 -10.99 8.65
CA ALA A 101 11.44 -10.55 9.76
C ALA A 101 12.70 -9.81 9.26
N HIS A 102 13.35 -10.32 8.21
CA HIS A 102 14.52 -9.66 7.62
C HIS A 102 14.16 -8.27 7.08
N LEU A 103 13.02 -8.12 6.38
CA LEU A 103 12.52 -6.83 5.90
C LEU A 103 12.23 -5.87 7.04
N LEU A 104 11.71 -6.36 8.16
CA LEU A 104 11.49 -5.56 9.37
C LEU A 104 12.82 -5.04 9.95
N HIS A 105 13.81 -5.91 10.11
CA HIS A 105 15.12 -5.54 10.66
C HIS A 105 15.86 -4.56 9.75
N ASP A 106 15.90 -4.82 8.45
CA ASP A 106 16.44 -3.91 7.45
C ASP A 106 15.68 -2.57 7.46
N PHE A 107 14.36 -2.63 7.65
CA PHE A 107 13.56 -1.43 7.74
C PHE A 107 13.94 -0.56 8.93
N ILE A 108 14.01 -1.15 10.12
CA ILE A 108 14.33 -0.47 11.38
C ILE A 108 15.75 0.10 11.36
N SER A 109 16.73 -0.66 10.85
CA SER A 109 18.13 -0.24 10.86
C SER A 109 18.40 1.07 10.09
N ARG A 110 17.59 1.35 9.06
CA ARG A 110 17.75 2.53 8.19
C ARG A 110 16.69 3.62 8.39
N ALA A 111 15.55 3.32 9.02
CA ALA A 111 14.47 4.28 9.20
C ALA A 111 14.84 5.32 10.26
N LYS A 112 14.63 6.61 9.95
CA LYS A 112 14.83 7.70 10.92
C LYS A 112 13.69 7.75 11.96
N HIS A 113 12.47 7.46 11.51
CA HIS A 113 11.26 7.51 12.31
C HIS A 113 10.38 6.28 12.01
N PRO A 114 10.81 5.07 12.37
CA PRO A 114 10.03 3.86 12.09
C PRO A 114 8.62 3.97 12.67
N THR A 115 7.62 3.85 11.80
CA THR A 115 6.20 3.91 12.13
C THR A 115 5.53 2.66 11.59
N PHE A 116 4.76 2.00 12.43
CA PHE A 116 3.99 0.83 12.07
C PHE A 116 2.50 1.12 12.11
N TYR A 117 1.73 0.45 11.26
CA TYR A 117 0.28 0.61 11.22
C TYR A 117 -0.43 -0.71 11.53
N ASP A 118 -1.48 -0.64 12.32
CA ASP A 118 -2.53 -1.66 12.31
C ASP A 118 -3.38 -1.51 11.06
N ALA A 119 -3.83 -2.63 10.50
CA ALA A 119 -4.58 -2.65 9.26
C ALA A 119 -5.89 -3.40 9.46
N PHE A 120 -7.00 -2.76 9.10
CA PHE A 120 -8.34 -3.31 9.19
C PHE A 120 -8.97 -3.31 7.79
N PRO A 121 -9.44 -4.45 7.25
CA PRO A 121 -10.09 -4.49 5.95
C PRO A 121 -11.36 -3.63 5.93
N LEU A 122 -11.60 -2.98 4.80
CA LEU A 122 -12.81 -2.22 4.49
C LEU A 122 -13.50 -2.86 3.29
N ALA A 123 -14.83 -2.89 3.32
CA ALA A 123 -15.63 -3.44 2.24
C ALA A 123 -15.90 -2.42 1.12
N GLY A 124 -16.43 -2.92 0.00
CA GLY A 124 -17.00 -2.10 -1.09
C GLY A 124 -16.24 -2.18 -2.42
N VAL A 125 -15.04 -2.73 -2.39
CA VAL A 125 -14.20 -2.97 -3.58
C VAL A 125 -13.57 -4.37 -3.58
N ASP A 126 -14.09 -5.29 -2.77
CA ASP A 126 -13.55 -6.64 -2.58
C ASP A 126 -13.47 -7.42 -3.89
N ASP A 127 -14.48 -7.28 -4.76
CA ASP A 127 -14.54 -7.88 -6.09
C ASP A 127 -13.52 -7.30 -7.08
N LEU A 128 -12.97 -6.12 -6.80
CA LEU A 128 -11.97 -5.44 -7.61
C LEU A 128 -10.54 -5.77 -7.17
N VAL A 129 -10.34 -6.36 -6.00
CA VAL A 129 -9.01 -6.75 -5.51
C VAL A 129 -8.39 -7.77 -6.46
N GLY A 130 -7.18 -7.47 -6.93
CA GLY A 130 -6.47 -8.26 -7.94
C GLY A 130 -6.92 -8.01 -9.39
N ARG A 131 -8.02 -7.30 -9.62
CA ARG A 131 -8.57 -7.05 -10.97
C ARG A 131 -8.43 -5.61 -11.42
N LEU A 132 -8.77 -4.67 -10.53
CA LEU A 132 -8.64 -3.24 -10.82
C LEU A 132 -7.18 -2.87 -11.02
N VAL A 133 -6.88 -2.31 -12.19
CA VAL A 133 -5.58 -1.71 -12.51
C VAL A 133 -5.78 -0.24 -12.85
N VAL A 134 -4.98 0.61 -12.24
CA VAL A 134 -4.90 2.04 -12.55
C VAL A 134 -3.56 2.38 -13.20
N GLN A 135 -3.55 3.42 -14.03
CA GLN A 135 -2.35 4.09 -14.48
C GLN A 135 -1.98 5.14 -13.44
N TRP A 136 -0.81 4.99 -12.84
CA TRP A 136 -0.27 5.98 -11.92
C TRP A 136 0.27 7.19 -12.69
N PRO A 137 0.04 8.43 -12.23
CA PRO A 137 0.61 9.60 -12.87
C PRO A 137 2.13 9.69 -12.68
N LYS A 138 2.80 10.32 -13.64
CA LYS A 138 4.22 10.63 -13.51
C LYS A 138 4.41 11.79 -12.50
N PRO A 139 5.47 11.76 -11.68
CA PRO A 139 6.50 10.73 -11.60
C PRO A 139 6.05 9.53 -10.74
N TYR A 140 6.27 8.29 -11.21
CA TYR A 140 5.80 7.06 -10.55
C TYR A 140 6.39 6.79 -9.15
N MET A 141 7.43 7.54 -8.78
CA MET A 141 8.03 7.56 -7.44
C MET A 141 7.12 8.23 -6.40
N ARG A 142 6.11 9.01 -6.82
CA ARG A 142 5.11 9.59 -5.93
C ARG A 142 4.15 8.49 -5.47
N ARG A 143 4.49 7.84 -4.35
CA ARG A 143 3.76 6.65 -3.85
C ARG A 143 2.35 6.92 -3.30
N ARG A 144 1.96 8.17 -3.09
CA ARG A 144 0.68 8.52 -2.44
C ARG A 144 0.00 9.65 -3.18
N LEU A 145 -1.29 9.47 -3.43
CA LEU A 145 -2.20 10.40 -4.06
C LEU A 145 -3.53 10.37 -3.30
N ARG A 146 -4.37 11.37 -3.50
CA ARG A 146 -5.79 11.24 -3.12
C ARG A 146 -6.47 10.33 -4.14
N ALA A 147 -7.51 9.59 -3.74
CA ALA A 147 -8.21 8.71 -4.68
C ALA A 147 -9.06 9.49 -5.70
N ASP A 148 -9.29 10.78 -5.46
CA ASP A 148 -9.92 11.73 -6.38
C ASP A 148 -8.94 12.50 -7.28
N ASP A 149 -7.65 12.10 -7.30
CA ASP A 149 -6.66 12.69 -8.21
C ASP A 149 -7.06 12.40 -9.67
N ALA A 150 -7.26 13.47 -10.45
CA ALA A 150 -7.80 13.37 -11.82
C ALA A 150 -6.90 12.58 -12.77
N ASP A 151 -5.61 12.47 -12.47
CA ASP A 151 -4.64 11.76 -13.30
C ASP A 151 -4.54 10.26 -12.92
N LEU A 152 -5.33 9.78 -11.95
CA LEU A 152 -5.48 8.35 -11.66
C LEU A 152 -6.53 7.71 -12.55
N HIS A 153 -6.09 7.16 -13.67
CA HIS A 153 -6.98 6.55 -14.66
C HIS A 153 -7.13 5.05 -14.48
N VAL A 154 -8.35 4.54 -14.58
CA VAL A 154 -8.62 3.10 -14.61
C VAL A 154 -8.27 2.54 -15.99
N VAL A 155 -7.50 1.45 -16.01
CA VAL A 155 -7.02 0.78 -17.23
C VAL A 155 -7.66 -0.60 -17.39
N GLU A 156 -8.01 -1.26 -16.29
CA GLU A 156 -8.58 -2.61 -16.25
C GLU A 156 -9.44 -2.75 -14.98
N THR A 157 -10.52 -3.53 -15.03
CA THR A 157 -11.45 -3.81 -13.91
C THR A 157 -11.90 -5.25 -13.94
#